data_AF-A0A8X6YQA3-F1
#
_entry.id   AF-A0A8X6YQA3-F1
#
_cell.length_a   1.000
_cell.length_b   1.000
_cell.length_c   1.000
_cell.angle_alpha   90.00
_cell.angle_beta   90.00
_cell.angle_gamma   90.00
#
_symmetry.space_group_name_H-M   'P 1'
#
loop_
_entity.id
_entity.type
_entity.pdbx_description
1 polymer ?
#
loop_
_entity_poly.entity_id
_entity_poly.type
_entity_poly.pdbx_seq_one_letter_code
_entity_poly.pdbx_strand_id
1 'polypeptide(L)'
;MVLGVCGLAPVLQPRLATVEFDVNLSCKGCASSVEKVLTGIPEVKIIDIDVEKQSVVVESSLPSQRIKEAIESTGKRAVLKGFGTKVESAVAELKGENGYLVSSRFHQTTDKDVCIIDGTP
;
A
#
# COMPACT_ATOMS: atom_id res chain seq x y z
N MET A 1 -12.03 29.69 6.20
CA MET A 1 -11.48 29.36 7.52
C MET A 1 -11.61 27.85 7.71
N VAL A 2 -10.59 27.08 7.37
CA VAL A 2 -10.50 25.68 7.79
C VAL A 2 -9.44 25.65 8.87
N LEU A 3 -9.88 25.62 10.13
CA LEU A 3 -9.01 25.36 11.27
C LEU A 3 -8.79 23.86 11.34
N GLY A 4 -7.53 23.45 11.29
CA GLY A 4 -7.10 22.09 11.62
C GLY A 4 -5.66 22.16 12.08
N VAL A 5 -5.45 22.40 13.37
CA VAL A 5 -4.13 22.35 13.99
C VAL A 5 -3.72 20.88 14.13
N CYS A 6 -2.62 20.48 13.50
CA CYS A 6 -2.04 19.16 13.73
C CYS A 6 -0.86 19.32 14.69
N GLY A 7 -1.05 18.84 15.91
CA GLY A 7 -0.10 18.96 17.02
C GLY A 7 1.07 18.00 16.89
N LEU A 8 2.26 18.48 17.25
CA LEU A 8 3.52 17.72 17.26
C LEU A 8 3.53 16.67 18.39
N ALA A 9 3.63 15.39 18.05
CA ALA A 9 4.08 14.32 18.95
C ALA A 9 4.87 13.23 18.17
N PRO A 10 5.86 12.55 18.81
CA PRO A 10 6.84 11.73 18.10
C PRO A 10 6.33 10.31 17.76
N VAL A 11 6.77 9.81 16.59
CA VAL A 11 6.32 8.61 15.87
C VAL A 11 6.93 7.31 16.41
N LEU A 12 6.11 6.41 16.98
CA LEU A 12 6.49 5.04 17.40
C LEU A 12 5.40 3.99 17.11
N GLN A 13 4.83 3.95 15.89
CA GLN A 13 3.86 2.89 15.51
C GLN A 13 4.34 2.04 14.32
N PRO A 14 4.14 0.70 14.36
CA PRO A 14 4.51 -0.20 13.27
C PRO A 14 3.68 0.11 12.02
N ARG A 15 4.35 0.45 10.93
CA ARG A 15 3.74 0.88 9.67
C ARG A 15 3.24 -0.34 8.89
N LEU A 16 1.95 -0.67 9.06
CA LEU A 16 1.28 -1.70 8.27
C LEU A 16 0.95 -1.18 6.87
N ALA A 17 1.34 -1.91 5.84
CA ALA A 17 1.07 -1.60 4.45
C ALA A 17 0.44 -2.80 3.74
N THR A 18 -0.45 -2.52 2.80
CA THR A 18 -0.97 -3.50 1.85
C THR A 18 -0.03 -3.59 0.65
N VAL A 19 0.35 -4.81 0.29
CA VAL A 19 1.30 -5.10 -0.78
C VAL A 19 0.66 -6.11 -1.73
N GLU A 20 0.70 -5.81 -3.02
CA GLU A 20 0.17 -6.66 -4.08
C GLU A 20 1.30 -7.13 -5.00
N PHE A 21 1.32 -8.45 -5.25
CA PHE A 21 2.25 -9.10 -6.16
C PHE A 21 1.50 -9.82 -7.27
N ASP A 22 2.00 -9.67 -8.50
CA ASP A 22 1.75 -10.65 -9.56
C ASP A 22 2.61 -11.88 -9.26
N VAL A 23 2.00 -13.04 -9.15
CA VAL A 23 2.66 -14.32 -8.85
C VAL A 23 2.23 -15.35 -9.87
N ASN A 24 3.18 -16.03 -10.51
CA ASN A 24 2.86 -17.09 -11.47
C ASN A 24 2.29 -18.33 -10.75
N LEU A 25 0.98 -18.32 -10.50
CA LEU A 25 0.24 -19.42 -9.89
C LEU A 25 -0.36 -20.28 -11.00
N SER A 26 0.31 -21.39 -11.32
CA SER A 26 -0.12 -22.29 -12.40
C SER A 26 -1.16 -23.33 -11.93
N CYS A 27 -1.44 -23.41 -10.63
CA CYS A 27 -2.22 -24.50 -10.03
C CYS A 27 -2.75 -24.15 -8.62
N LYS A 28 -3.81 -24.84 -8.16
CA LYS A 28 -4.31 -24.67 -6.78
C LYS A 28 -3.27 -25.02 -5.71
N GLY A 29 -2.47 -26.08 -5.92
CA GLY A 29 -1.38 -26.44 -5.00
C GLY A 29 -0.26 -25.40 -4.92
N CYS A 30 -0.10 -24.59 -5.96
CA CYS A 30 0.87 -23.50 -6.04
C CYS A 30 0.43 -22.38 -5.09
N ALA A 31 -0.86 -22.03 -5.11
CA ALA A 31 -1.44 -21.07 -4.16
C ALA A 31 -1.33 -21.57 -2.72
N SER A 32 -1.66 -22.83 -2.44
CA SER A 32 -1.53 -23.40 -1.09
C SER A 32 -0.08 -23.43 -0.58
N SER A 33 0.91 -23.55 -1.47
CA SER A 33 2.33 -23.49 -1.09
C SER A 33 2.74 -22.08 -0.67
N VAL A 34 2.30 -21.07 -1.43
CA VAL A 34 2.51 -19.65 -1.10
C VAL A 34 1.80 -19.28 0.20
N GLU A 35 0.54 -19.68 0.35
CA GLU A 35 -0.25 -19.45 1.56
C GLU A 35 0.43 -19.98 2.82
N LYS A 36 0.97 -21.21 2.76
CA LYS A 36 1.69 -21.84 3.88
C LYS A 36 2.93 -21.06 4.31
N VAL A 37 3.74 -20.62 3.35
CA VAL A 37 4.95 -19.86 3.65
C VAL A 37 4.60 -18.51 4.26
N LEU A 38 3.61 -17.80 3.70
CA LEU A 38 3.19 -16.49 4.19
C LEU A 38 2.52 -16.57 5.57
N THR A 39 1.72 -17.60 5.83
CA THR A 39 1.09 -17.85 7.14
C THR A 39 2.13 -18.13 8.24
N GLY A 40 3.31 -18.63 7.86
CA GLY A 40 4.43 -18.86 8.78
C GLY A 40 5.15 -17.58 9.23
N ILE A 41 4.81 -16.41 8.67
CA ILE A 41 5.45 -15.14 9.00
C ILE A 41 4.48 -14.32 9.87
N PRO A 42 4.77 -14.13 11.17
CA PRO A 42 3.86 -13.47 12.11
C PRO A 42 3.42 -12.06 11.70
N GLU A 43 4.29 -11.33 11.01
CA GLU A 43 4.06 -9.96 10.56
C GLU A 43 3.33 -9.87 9.22
N VAL A 44 2.91 -10.99 8.63
CA VAL A 44 2.18 -11.04 7.35
C VAL A 44 0.77 -11.54 7.59
N LYS A 45 -0.20 -10.76 7.11
CA LYS A 45 -1.61 -11.12 7.06
C LYS A 45 -2.03 -11.24 5.60
N ILE A 46 -2.50 -12.42 5.21
CA ILE A 46 -2.98 -12.65 3.85
C ILE A 46 -4.35 -11.98 3.69
N ILE A 47 -4.50 -11.16 2.66
CA ILE A 47 -5.77 -10.50 2.31
C ILE A 47 -6.47 -11.27 1.19
N ASP A 48 -5.72 -11.64 0.15
CA ASP A 48 -6.25 -12.40 -0.99
C ASP A 48 -5.13 -13.19 -1.71
N ILE A 49 -5.48 -14.36 -2.23
CA ILE A 49 -4.64 -15.16 -3.14
C ILE A 49 -5.53 -15.66 -4.28
N ASP A 50 -5.36 -15.07 -5.45
CA ASP A 50 -6.19 -15.35 -6.62
C ASP A 50 -5.37 -16.04 -7.72
N VAL A 51 -5.71 -17.30 -7.99
CA VAL A 51 -5.05 -18.11 -9.03
C VAL A 51 -5.43 -17.65 -10.43
N GLU A 52 -6.66 -17.17 -10.63
CA GLU A 52 -7.16 -16.73 -11.93
C GLU A 52 -6.51 -15.40 -12.33
N LYS A 53 -6.42 -14.46 -11.38
CA LYS A 53 -5.73 -13.19 -11.57
C LYS A 53 -4.22 -13.28 -11.43
N GLN A 54 -3.69 -14.42 -11.00
CA GLN A 54 -2.27 -14.60 -10.69
C GLN A 54 -1.76 -13.54 -9.70
N SER A 55 -2.54 -13.25 -8.66
CA SER A 55 -2.27 -12.16 -7.71
C SER A 55 -2.23 -12.66 -6.25
N VAL A 56 -1.38 -12.02 -5.45
CA VAL A 56 -1.27 -12.21 -4.01
C VAL A 56 -1.28 -10.85 -3.33
N VAL A 57 -2.26 -10.62 -2.45
CA VAL A 57 -2.41 -9.38 -1.67
C VAL A 57 -2.20 -9.70 -0.20
N VAL A 58 -1.30 -8.97 0.45
CA VAL A 58 -1.00 -9.13 1.88
C VAL A 58 -0.96 -7.78 2.59
N GLU A 59 -1.17 -7.79 3.89
CA GLU A 59 -0.95 -6.68 4.80
C GLU A 59 0.23 -7.03 5.71
N SER A 60 1.26 -6.18 5.77
CA SER A 60 2.47 -6.45 6.56
C SER A 60 3.19 -5.17 6.97
N SER A 61 3.95 -5.25 8.07
CA SER A 61 4.94 -4.24 8.45
C SER A 61 6.34 -4.51 7.89
N LEU A 62 6.53 -5.65 7.21
CA LEU A 62 7.81 -6.02 6.61
C LEU A 62 8.05 -5.28 5.29
N PRO A 63 9.32 -5.08 4.91
CA PRO A 63 9.66 -4.61 3.57
C PRO A 63 9.09 -5.56 2.51
N SER A 64 8.51 -4.99 1.45
CA SER A 64 7.94 -5.76 0.33
C SER A 64 8.93 -6.78 -0.27
N GLN A 65 10.23 -6.48 -0.22
CA GLN A 65 11.26 -7.39 -0.68
C GLN A 65 11.36 -8.69 0.13
N ARG A 66 11.15 -8.65 1.46
CA ARG A 66 11.15 -9.86 2.30
C ARG A 66 9.95 -10.75 1.99
N ILE A 67 8.80 -10.14 1.73
CA ILE A 67 7.58 -10.84 1.32
C ILE A 67 7.79 -11.48 -0.06
N LYS A 68 8.38 -10.73 -0.99
CA LYS A 68 8.74 -11.22 -2.33
C LYS A 68 9.65 -12.44 -2.24
N GLU A 69 10.72 -12.38 -1.44
CA GLU A 69 11.65 -13.49 -1.22
C GLU A 69 10.95 -14.72 -0.63
N ALA A 70 10.02 -14.52 0.32
CA ALA A 70 9.21 -15.59 0.87
C ALA A 70 8.34 -16.27 -0.20
N ILE A 71 7.68 -15.50 -1.07
CA ILE A 71 6.91 -16.05 -2.20
C ILE A 71 7.85 -16.79 -3.16
N GLU A 72 9.00 -16.20 -3.51
CA GLU A 72 9.97 -16.78 -4.43
C GLU A 72 10.62 -18.08 -3.91
N SER A 73 10.72 -18.26 -2.59
CA SER A 73 11.18 -19.50 -1.96
C SER A 73 10.30 -20.72 -2.31
N THR A 74 9.06 -20.50 -2.74
CA THR A 74 8.16 -21.56 -3.23
C THR A 74 8.41 -21.96 -4.70
N GLY A 75 9.44 -21.40 -5.33
CA GLY A 75 9.76 -21.60 -6.75
C GLY A 75 8.82 -20.84 -7.69
N LYS A 76 8.13 -19.80 -7.20
CA LYS A 76 7.21 -18.96 -7.97
C LYS A 76 7.82 -17.60 -8.22
N ARG A 77 7.73 -17.09 -9.44
CA ARG A 77 8.16 -15.72 -9.73
C ARG A 77 7.13 -14.74 -9.17
N ALA A 78 7.58 -13.73 -8.44
CA ALA A 78 6.76 -12.65 -7.92
C ALA A 78 7.22 -11.30 -8.47
N VAL A 79 6.29 -10.41 -8.82
CA VAL A 79 6.57 -9.04 -9.27
C VAL A 79 5.70 -8.09 -8.47
N LEU A 80 6.31 -7.09 -7.84
CA LEU A 80 5.57 -6.08 -7.08
C LEU A 80 4.70 -5.26 -8.05
N LYS A 81 3.39 -5.22 -7.78
CA LYS A 81 2.41 -4.46 -8.56
C LYS A 81 2.00 -3.19 -7.86
N GLY A 82 1.73 -3.29 -6.56
CA GLY A 82 1.26 -2.18 -5.75
C GLY A 82 1.80 -2.27 -4.33
N PHE A 83 2.13 -1.11 -3.78
CA PHE A 83 2.41 -0.94 -2.35
C PHE A 83 1.63 0.28 -1.90
N GLY A 84 0.74 0.09 -0.93
CA GLY A 84 -0.14 1.14 -0.45
C GLY A 84 -0.42 0.97 1.01
N THR A 85 -0.36 2.08 1.73
CA THR A 85 -0.94 2.17 3.07
C THR A 85 -2.37 2.66 2.90
N LYS A 86 -3.33 2.21 3.71
CA LYS A 86 -4.69 2.80 3.72
C LYS A 86 -4.58 4.24 4.21
N VAL A 87 -4.29 5.15 3.29
CA VAL A 87 -4.14 6.57 3.55
C VAL A 87 -5.00 7.32 2.55
N GLU A 88 -5.76 8.27 3.05
CA GLU A 88 -6.74 9.02 2.29
C GLU A 88 -6.05 10.00 1.34
N SER A 89 -6.65 10.23 0.17
CA SER A 89 -6.17 11.22 -0.79
C SER A 89 -7.34 12.04 -1.32
N ALA A 90 -7.12 13.33 -1.58
CA ALA A 90 -8.14 14.24 -2.08
C ALA A 90 -7.56 15.26 -3.08
N VAL A 91 -8.43 15.84 -3.91
CA VAL A 91 -8.08 16.90 -4.87
C VAL A 91 -9.03 18.08 -4.67
N ALA A 92 -8.49 19.29 -4.65
CA ALA A 92 -9.25 20.53 -4.67
C ALA A 92 -8.90 21.34 -5.92
N GLU A 93 -9.91 21.72 -6.70
CA GLU A 93 -9.76 22.62 -7.84
C GLU A 93 -10.27 24.00 -7.46
N LEU A 94 -9.41 25.01 -7.58
CA LEU A 94 -9.71 26.39 -7.29
C LEU A 94 -9.67 27.19 -8.59
N LYS A 95 -10.80 27.81 -8.95
CA LYS A 95 -10.91 28.67 -10.14
C LYS A 95 -10.94 30.13 -9.71
N GLY A 96 -9.94 30.90 -10.15
CA GLY A 96 -9.88 32.35 -9.96
C GLY A 96 -10.70 33.12 -11.00
N GLU A 97 -11.07 34.35 -10.66
CA GLU A 97 -11.84 35.27 -11.53
C GLU A 97 -11.10 35.59 -12.84
N ASN A 98 -9.76 35.57 -12.81
CA ASN A 98 -8.88 35.75 -13.97
C ASN A 98 -8.71 34.47 -14.82
N GLY A 99 -9.49 33.42 -14.55
CA GLY A 99 -9.42 32.14 -15.27
C GLY A 99 -8.30 31.19 -14.83
N TYR A 100 -7.51 31.56 -13.82
CA TYR A 100 -6.47 30.71 -13.24
C TYR A 100 -7.09 29.48 -12.56
N LEU A 101 -6.55 28.29 -12.83
CA LEU A 101 -7.03 27.02 -12.27
C LEU A 101 -5.89 26.40 -11.46
N VAL A 102 -6.04 26.34 -10.15
CA VAL A 102 -5.07 25.69 -9.26
C VAL A 102 -5.64 24.36 -8.82
N SER A 103 -4.89 23.28 -9.02
CA SER A 103 -5.22 21.97 -8.46
C SER A 103 -4.29 21.67 -7.28
N SER A 104 -4.87 21.52 -6.08
CA SER A 104 -4.14 21.05 -4.90
C SER A 104 -4.47 19.59 -4.65
N ARG A 105 -3.43 18.77 -4.49
CA ARG A 105 -3.50 17.35 -4.14
C ARG A 105 -3.12 17.18 -2.69
N PHE A 106 -3.93 16.43 -1.96
CA PHE A 106 -3.73 16.09 -0.55
C PHE A 106 -3.47 14.59 -0.47
N HIS A 107 -2.35 14.22 0.13
CA HIS A 107 -2.03 12.83 0.43
C HIS A 107 -1.83 12.72 1.93
N GLN A 108 -2.77 12.09 2.62
CA GLN A 108 -2.52 11.69 3.99
C GLN A 108 -1.38 10.67 3.98
N THR A 109 -0.45 10.80 4.91
CA THR A 109 0.62 9.82 5.02
C THR A 109 0.19 8.70 5.95
N THR A 110 1.05 7.69 6.11
CA THR A 110 0.89 6.68 7.16
C THR A 110 0.82 7.26 8.56
N ASP A 111 1.44 8.43 8.74
CA ASP A 111 1.23 9.23 9.92
C ASP A 111 -0.09 9.99 9.73
N LYS A 112 -1.08 9.65 10.56
CA LYS A 112 -2.43 10.23 10.51
C LYS A 112 -2.40 11.74 10.71
N ASP A 113 -1.32 12.26 11.28
CA ASP A 113 -1.13 13.67 11.58
C ASP A 113 -0.32 14.41 10.50
N VAL A 114 0.13 13.71 9.45
CA VAL A 114 0.87 14.33 8.34
C VAL A 114 0.06 14.19 7.05
N CYS A 115 -0.21 15.33 6.41
CA CYS A 115 -0.82 15.42 5.10
C CYS A 115 0.11 16.21 4.17
N ILE A 116 0.53 15.60 3.07
CA ILE A 116 1.34 16.24 2.04
C ILE A 116 0.38 16.99 1.11
N ILE A 117 0.60 18.29 0.97
CA ILE A 117 -0.15 19.14 0.04
C ILE A 117 0.79 19.53 -1.10
N ASP A 118 0.47 19.08 -2.30
CA ASP A 118 1.20 19.42 -3.53
C ASP A 118 0.26 20.19 -4.46
N GLY A 119 0.73 21.29 -5.05
CA GLY A 119 -0.08 22.14 -5.91
C GLY A 119 0.70 22.60 -7.12
N THR A 120 0.06 22.57 -8.29
CA THR A 120 0.61 23.16 -9.52
C THR A 120 -0.09 24.50 -9.76
N PRO A 121 0.67 25.57 -10.07
CA PRO A 121 0.11 26.86 -10.49
C PRO A 121 -0.64 26.75 -11.82
#